data_AF-A0AAU1KW14-F1
#
_entry.id   AF-A0AAU1KW14-F1
#
_cell.length_a   1.000
_cell.length_b   1.000
_cell.length_c   1.000
_cell.angle_alpha   90.00
_cell.angle_beta   90.00
_cell.angle_gamma   90.00
#
_symmetry.space_group_name_H-M   'P 1'
#
loop_
_entity.id
_entity.type
_entity.pdbx_description
1 polymer ?
#
loop_
_entity_poly.entity_id
_entity_poly.type
_entity_poly.pdbx_seq_one_letter_code
_entity_poly.pdbx_strand_id
1 'polypeptide(L)'
;MSSLLQASDLTHEDKVVWLEDPAQLDYVRQALDKTPRRRGKPRYYRDGRMVGFAELCDSAEADPDSGLQKRRVFYLLPHDRDAEPDGLYRAGAPGEAVDPRTVEPRHVGMKTERSQRGASGAATRTVA
;
A
#
# COMPACT_ATOMS: atom_id res chain seq x y z
N MET A 1 -1.71 -14.48 -5.79
CA MET A 1 -0.57 -13.97 -6.58
C MET A 1 0.01 -12.75 -5.85
N SER A 2 1.34 -12.67 -5.71
CA SER A 2 2.08 -11.60 -5.01
C SER A 2 2.27 -10.36 -5.91
N SER A 3 2.37 -9.18 -5.29
CA SER A 3 2.34 -7.83 -5.86
C SER A 3 3.71 -7.12 -5.81
N LEU A 4 4.72 -7.77 -6.40
CA LEU A 4 6.12 -7.35 -6.57
C LEU A 4 7.04 -7.43 -5.34
N LEU A 5 6.55 -7.20 -4.12
CA LEU A 5 7.39 -7.35 -2.92
C LEU A 5 7.56 -8.82 -2.51
N GLN A 6 8.73 -9.14 -1.95
CA GLN A 6 9.04 -10.44 -1.38
C GLN A 6 8.98 -10.38 0.15
N ALA A 7 8.75 -11.52 0.81
CA ALA A 7 8.71 -11.58 2.27
C ALA A 7 10.04 -11.12 2.91
N SER A 8 11.16 -11.35 2.23
CA SER A 8 12.50 -10.89 2.65
C SER A 8 12.61 -9.37 2.74
N ASP A 9 11.81 -8.62 1.98
CA ASP A 9 11.83 -7.15 2.01
C ASP A 9 11.16 -6.57 3.25
N LEU A 10 10.37 -7.38 3.97
CA LEU A 10 9.43 -6.92 5.01
C LEU A 10 9.80 -7.45 6.41
N THR A 11 10.88 -8.21 6.53
CA THR A 11 11.26 -8.96 7.76
C THR A 11 11.37 -8.10 9.01
N HIS A 12 11.72 -6.82 8.84
CA HIS A 12 11.93 -5.87 9.94
C HIS A 12 10.73 -4.99 10.24
N GLU A 13 9.58 -5.19 9.59
CA GLU A 13 8.38 -4.41 9.92
C GLU A 13 7.90 -4.74 11.34
N ASP A 14 7.51 -3.69 12.07
CA ASP A 14 6.99 -3.77 13.44
C ASP A 14 5.46 -3.62 13.42
N LYS A 15 4.98 -2.54 12.80
CA LYS A 15 3.55 -2.27 12.63
C LYS A 15 3.26 -1.51 11.34
N VAL A 16 2.02 -1.63 10.88
CA VAL A 16 1.47 -0.81 9.80
C VAL A 16 0.65 0.32 10.40
N VAL A 17 0.90 1.53 9.95
CA VAL A 17 0.18 2.74 10.34
C VAL A 17 -0.61 3.22 9.14
N TRP A 18 -1.93 3.19 9.27
CA TRP A 18 -2.85 3.76 8.28
C TRP A 18 -3.15 5.22 8.60
N LEU A 19 -3.12 6.07 7.58
CA LEU A 19 -3.50 7.49 7.66
C LEU A 19 -4.97 7.71 7.28
N GLU A 20 -5.57 6.72 6.63
CA GLU A 20 -6.97 6.68 6.20
C GLU A 20 -7.54 5.29 6.49
N ASP A 21 -8.86 5.15 6.52
CA ASP A 21 -9.50 3.85 6.79
C ASP A 21 -9.27 2.85 5.62
N PRO A 22 -8.46 1.79 5.82
CA PRO A 22 -8.20 0.80 4.77
C PRO A 22 -9.46 0.04 4.35
N ALA A 23 -10.51 0.03 5.17
CA ALA A 23 -11.77 -0.63 4.83
C ALA A 23 -12.50 0.04 3.66
N GLN A 24 -12.26 1.34 3.41
CA GLN A 24 -12.88 2.11 2.32
C GLN A 24 -12.13 2.00 0.99
N LEU A 25 -10.88 1.52 0.98
CA LEU A 25 -10.02 1.55 -0.23
C LEU A 25 -9.98 0.17 -0.90
N ASP A 26 -10.49 0.05 -2.12
CA ASP A 26 -10.53 -1.23 -2.86
C ASP A 26 -9.16 -1.91 -2.93
N TYR A 27 -8.13 -1.11 -3.21
CA TYR A 27 -6.74 -1.49 -3.19
C TYR A 27 -5.88 -0.32 -2.74
N VAL A 28 -4.62 -0.60 -2.39
CA VAL A 28 -3.57 0.40 -2.22
C VAL A 28 -2.34 -0.01 -3.02
N ARG A 29 -1.61 0.95 -3.59
CA ARG A 29 -0.28 0.68 -4.16
C ARG A 29 0.73 0.57 -3.02
N GLN A 30 1.75 -0.27 -3.18
CA GLN A 30 2.86 -0.38 -2.23
C GLN A 30 4.21 -0.17 -2.91
N ALA A 31 5.17 0.37 -2.17
CA ALA A 31 6.56 0.52 -2.58
C ALA A 31 7.48 0.52 -1.35
N LEU A 32 8.79 0.34 -1.56
CA LEU A 32 9.81 0.57 -0.54
C LEU A 32 10.43 1.94 -0.75
N ASP A 33 10.28 2.82 0.24
CA ASP A 33 10.94 4.12 0.27
C ASP A 33 12.18 4.07 1.17
N LYS A 34 13.26 4.71 0.74
CA LYS A 34 14.46 4.93 1.58
C LYS A 34 14.24 6.16 2.45
N THR A 35 14.35 5.99 3.76
CA THR A 35 14.04 7.03 4.76
C THR A 35 15.13 7.11 5.83
N PRO A 36 15.35 8.27 6.46
CA PRO A 36 16.38 8.40 7.49
C PRO A 36 15.97 7.81 8.85
N ARG A 37 14.69 7.50 9.06
CA ARG A 37 14.13 7.09 10.36
C ARG A 37 13.27 5.84 10.23
N ARG A 38 13.41 4.93 11.20
CA ARG A 38 12.62 3.68 11.31
C ARG A 38 11.14 3.90 11.62
N ARG A 39 10.82 4.98 12.33
CA ARG A 39 9.50 5.29 12.89
C ARG A 39 9.02 6.68 12.52
N GLY A 40 7.72 6.92 12.70
CA GLY A 40 7.04 8.16 12.34
C GLY A 40 6.73 8.24 10.83
N LYS A 41 5.83 9.17 10.47
CA LYS A 41 5.42 9.39 9.08
C LYS A 41 6.63 9.75 8.20
N PRO A 42 6.96 8.95 7.17
CA PRO A 42 8.01 9.32 6.23
C PRO A 42 7.69 10.63 5.50
N ARG A 43 8.72 11.35 5.07
CA ARG A 43 8.52 12.42 4.10
C ARG A 43 8.13 11.79 2.76
N TYR A 44 7.10 12.32 2.14
CA TYR A 44 6.50 11.76 0.94
C TYR A 44 6.65 12.75 -0.22
N TYR A 45 7.22 12.28 -1.33
CA TYR A 45 7.56 13.11 -2.49
C TYR A 45 7.06 12.53 -3.82
N ARG A 46 6.31 11.43 -3.77
CA ARG A 46 5.72 10.82 -4.95
C ARG A 46 4.45 11.57 -5.32
N ASP A 47 4.05 11.47 -6.58
CA ASP A 47 2.72 11.88 -7.01
C ASP A 47 1.65 11.12 -6.21
N GLY A 48 0.49 11.75 -6.07
CA GLY A 48 -0.62 11.20 -5.31
C GLY A 48 -0.49 11.42 -3.81
N ARG A 49 -1.11 10.53 -3.03
CA ARG A 49 -1.24 10.66 -1.58
C ARG A 49 -0.81 9.38 -0.86
N MET A 50 -0.05 9.56 0.22
CA MET A 50 0.29 8.48 1.15
C MET A 50 -0.92 8.16 2.02
N VAL A 51 -1.31 6.89 2.05
CA VAL A 51 -2.44 6.37 2.83
C VAL A 51 -2.01 5.52 4.00
N GLY A 52 -0.75 5.09 4.03
CA GLY A 52 -0.18 4.35 5.14
C GLY A 52 1.31 4.07 4.96
N PHE A 53 1.93 3.51 5.98
CA PHE A 53 3.33 3.09 5.95
C PHE A 53 3.61 2.04 7.03
N ALA A 54 4.68 1.28 6.86
CA ALA A 54 5.22 0.44 7.92
C ALA A 54 6.25 1.22 8.76
N GLU A 55 6.22 0.99 10.07
CA GLU A 55 7.35 1.28 10.96
C GLU A 55 8.22 0.03 11.10
N LEU A 56 9.51 0.23 11.31
CA LEU A 56 10.46 -0.87 11.48
C LEU A 56 10.77 -1.10 12.96
N CYS A 57 11.16 -2.33 13.29
CA CYS A 57 11.65 -2.68 14.62
C CYS A 57 13.04 -2.05 14.86
N ASP A 58 13.46 -2.01 16.12
CA ASP A 58 14.72 -1.33 16.49
C ASP A 58 15.96 -2.08 15.98
N SER A 59 15.83 -3.38 15.69
CA SER A 59 16.88 -4.21 15.08
C SER A 59 16.93 -4.10 13.55
N ALA A 60 16.13 -3.24 12.92
CA ALA A 60 16.15 -3.06 11.48
C ALA A 60 17.47 -2.43 11.02
N GLU A 61 18.17 -3.13 10.13
CA GLU A 61 19.44 -2.67 9.57
C GLU A 61 19.20 -1.62 8.48
N ALA A 62 20.10 -0.62 8.44
CA ALA A 62 20.12 0.33 7.36
C ALA A 62 20.65 -0.34 6.08
N ASP A 63 20.18 0.13 4.92
CA ASP A 63 20.76 -0.23 3.64
C ASP A 63 22.25 0.15 3.62
N PRO A 64 23.18 -0.79 3.40
CA PRO A 64 24.62 -0.55 3.58
C PRO A 64 25.16 0.52 2.64
N ASP A 65 24.56 0.67 1.45
CA ASP A 65 25.02 1.64 0.45
C ASP A 65 24.58 3.07 0.76
N SER A 66 23.43 3.25 1.40
CA SER A 66 22.83 4.57 1.62
C SER A 66 22.74 5.01 3.08
N GLY A 67 22.89 4.09 4.02
CA GLY A 67 22.62 4.33 5.44
C GLY A 67 21.14 4.60 5.76
N LEU A 68 20.23 4.41 4.78
CA LEU A 68 18.80 4.69 4.93
C LEU A 68 18.00 3.42 5.23
N GLN A 69 16.87 3.61 5.89
CA GLN A 69 15.90 2.57 6.24
C GLN A 69 14.94 2.36 5.07
N LYS A 70 14.82 1.12 4.57
CA LYS A 70 13.81 0.75 3.57
C LYS A 70 12.48 0.51 4.27
N ARG A 71 11.47 1.30 3.95
CA ARG A 71 10.14 1.24 4.59
C ARG A 71 9.07 1.05 3.56
N ARG A 72 8.18 0.09 3.78
CA ARG A 72 6.99 -0.07 2.96
C ARG A 72 6.06 1.13 3.15
N VAL A 73 5.67 1.74 2.05
CA VAL A 73 4.70 2.84 2.00
C VAL A 73 3.51 2.42 1.16
N PHE A 74 2.32 2.88 1.56
CA PHE A 74 1.07 2.65 0.86
C PHE A 74 0.54 3.98 0.32
N TYR A 75 0.11 3.98 -0.93
CA TYR A 75 -0.30 5.20 -1.60
C TYR A 75 -1.35 4.97 -2.70
N LEU A 76 -1.95 6.07 -3.13
CA LEU A 76 -2.87 6.15 -4.26
C LEU A 76 -2.50 7.33 -5.16
N LEU A 77 -2.56 7.11 -6.47
CA LEU A 77 -2.35 8.12 -7.51
C LEU A 77 -3.68 8.77 -7.91
N PRO A 78 -3.67 9.99 -8.50
CA PRO A 78 -4.90 10.66 -8.92
C PRO A 78 -5.77 9.89 -9.92
N HIS A 79 -5.17 8.98 -10.70
CA HIS A 79 -5.86 8.15 -11.70
C HIS A 79 -6.12 6.71 -11.21
N ASP A 80 -5.91 6.44 -9.91
CA ASP A 80 -6.37 5.18 -9.31
C ASP A 80 -7.89 5.18 -9.17
N ARG A 81 -8.46 3.96 -9.09
CA ARG A 81 -9.91 3.75 -9.10
C ARG A 81 -10.66 4.49 -7.98
N ASP A 82 -10.00 4.73 -6.86
CA ASP A 82 -10.54 5.52 -5.75
C ASP A 82 -11.01 6.92 -6.18
N ALA A 83 -10.25 7.58 -7.06
CA ALA A 83 -10.58 8.90 -7.60
C ALA A 83 -11.26 8.82 -8.98
N GLU A 84 -10.87 7.84 -9.81
CA GLU A 84 -11.39 7.65 -11.16
C GLU A 84 -11.96 6.22 -11.34
N PRO A 85 -13.18 5.94 -10.83
CA PRO A 85 -13.74 4.58 -10.81
C PRO A 85 -13.95 3.97 -12.20
N ASP A 86 -14.27 4.81 -13.19
CA ASP A 86 -14.47 4.43 -14.60
C ASP A 86 -13.21 4.60 -15.46
N GLY A 87 -12.08 4.97 -14.84
CA GLY A 87 -10.82 5.30 -15.49
C GLY A 87 -9.96 4.08 -15.85
N LEU A 88 -8.63 4.30 -15.92
CA LEU A 88 -7.65 3.31 -16.37
C LEU A 88 -7.75 1.98 -15.61
N TYR A 89 -7.95 2.05 -14.30
CA TYR A 89 -8.00 0.90 -13.41
C TYR A 89 -9.43 0.39 -13.14
N ARG A 90 -10.39 0.73 -14.00
CA ARG A 90 -11.79 0.27 -13.88
C ARG A 90 -11.95 -1.24 -13.93
N ALA A 91 -11.01 -2.00 -14.50
CA ALA A 91 -11.13 -3.44 -14.74
C ALA A 91 -10.20 -4.30 -13.86
N GLY A 92 -9.22 -3.69 -13.20
CA GLY A 92 -8.22 -4.38 -12.41
C GLY A 92 -7.30 -3.40 -11.70
N ALA A 93 -6.60 -3.84 -10.65
CA ALA A 93 -5.67 -2.97 -9.92
C ALA A 93 -4.26 -2.98 -10.54
N PRO A 94 -3.45 -1.93 -10.32
CA PRO A 94 -2.04 -1.89 -10.69
C PRO A 94 -1.25 -3.13 -10.21
N GLY A 95 -0.16 -3.50 -10.87
CA GLY A 95 0.60 -4.73 -10.57
C GLY A 95 1.11 -4.81 -9.14
N GLU A 96 1.59 -3.70 -8.60
CA GLU A 96 2.03 -3.50 -7.22
C GLU A 96 0.88 -3.44 -6.20
N ALA A 97 -0.36 -3.22 -6.64
CA ALA A 97 -1.45 -2.96 -5.73
C ALA A 97 -1.92 -4.21 -4.97
N VAL A 98 -2.32 -4.04 -3.72
CA VAL A 98 -2.82 -5.08 -2.80
C VAL A 98 -4.14 -4.67 -2.17
N ASP A 99 -4.91 -5.65 -1.70
CA ASP A 99 -6.03 -5.39 -0.80
C ASP A 99 -5.48 -4.95 0.56
N PRO A 100 -5.75 -3.72 1.02
CA PRO A 100 -5.23 -3.23 2.29
C PRO A 100 -5.69 -4.06 3.51
N ARG A 101 -6.78 -4.83 3.38
CA ARG A 101 -7.26 -5.73 4.46
C ARG A 101 -6.40 -6.97 4.67
N THR A 102 -5.50 -7.25 3.74
CA THR A 102 -4.55 -8.39 3.81
C THR A 102 -3.15 -7.95 4.21
N VAL A 103 -2.96 -6.66 4.47
CA VAL A 103 -1.67 -6.08 4.82
C VAL A 103 -1.42 -6.29 6.30
N GLU A 104 -0.40 -7.09 6.59
CA GLU A 104 0.14 -7.30 7.93
C GLU A 104 1.64 -7.00 7.93
N PRO A 105 2.22 -6.59 9.07
CA PRO A 105 3.67 -6.46 9.20
C PRO A 105 4.36 -7.76 8.81
N ARG A 106 5.45 -7.68 8.03
CA ARG A 106 6.28 -8.83 7.60
C ARG A 106 5.62 -9.78 6.61
N HIS A 107 4.36 -9.55 6.25
CA HIS A 107 3.64 -10.35 5.29
C HIS A 107 3.38 -9.57 4.00
N VAL A 108 3.55 -10.26 2.88
CA VAL A 108 3.23 -9.70 1.57
C VAL A 108 1.72 -9.60 1.45
N GLY A 109 1.21 -8.40 1.15
CA GLY A 109 -0.20 -8.19 0.90
C GLY A 109 -0.66 -8.95 -0.35
N MET A 110 -1.95 -9.28 -0.39
CA MET A 110 -2.53 -10.12 -1.43
C MET A 110 -3.44 -9.31 -2.35
N LYS A 111 -3.47 -9.71 -3.62
CA LYS A 111 -4.56 -9.34 -4.53
C LYS A 111 -5.76 -10.24 -4.24
N THR A 112 -6.83 -9.67 -3.70
CA THR A 112 -8.13 -10.33 -3.50
C THR A 112 -9.08 -10.04 -4.65
N GLU A 113 -10.19 -10.76 -4.73
CA GLU A 113 -11.28 -10.38 -5.64
C GLU A 113 -11.72 -8.94 -5.45
N ARG A 114 -11.83 -8.43 -4.21
CA ARG A 114 -12.19 -7.03 -3.95
C ARG A 114 -11.22 -6.07 -4.61
N SER A 115 -9.91 -6.28 -4.40
CA SER A 115 -8.88 -5.43 -5.00
C SER A 115 -8.88 -5.50 -6.53
N GLN A 116 -9.27 -6.63 -7.11
CA GLN A 116 -9.24 -6.85 -8.55
C GLN A 116 -10.55 -6.49 -9.25
N ARG A 117 -11.71 -6.66 -8.60
CA ARG A 117 -13.04 -6.41 -9.16
C ARG A 117 -13.11 -4.97 -9.58
N GLY A 118 -13.27 -4.75 -10.87
CA GLY A 118 -13.59 -3.45 -11.42
C GLY A 118 -14.88 -2.84 -10.87
N ALA A 119 -15.17 -1.60 -11.24
CA ALA A 119 -16.43 -0.91 -10.89
C ALA A 119 -17.70 -1.70 -11.29
N SER A 120 -17.57 -2.73 -12.13
CA SER A 120 -18.64 -3.70 -12.45
C SER A 120 -19.17 -4.52 -11.25
N GLY A 121 -18.56 -4.39 -10.05
CA GLY A 121 -19.01 -5.05 -8.82
C GLY A 121 -19.74 -4.17 -7.81
N ALA A 122 -19.89 -2.86 -8.07
CA ALA A 122 -20.64 -1.97 -7.19
C ALA A 122 -22.15 -2.22 -7.38
N ALA A 123 -22.69 -3.16 -6.63
CA ALA A 123 -24.12 -3.25 -6.42
C ALA A 123 -24.63 -1.89 -5.95
N THR A 124 -25.61 -1.36 -6.68
CA THR A 124 -26.38 -0.15 -6.43
C THR A 124 -26.54 0.12 -4.93
N ARG A 125 -25.83 1.12 -4.40
CA ARG A 125 -26.23 1.75 -3.13
C ARG A 125 -27.50 2.55 -3.41
N THR A 126 -28.64 1.90 -3.22
CA THR A 126 -29.93 2.60 -3.17
C THR A 126 -29.95 3.41 -1.88
N VAL A 127 -29.98 4.73 -2.00
CA VAL A 127 -30.27 5.62 -0.87
C VAL A 127 -31.78 5.67 -0.74
N ALA A 128 -32.28 5.34 0.45
CA ALA A 128 -33.69 5.48 0.83
C ALA A 128 -34.01 6.93 1.23
#